data_AF-A0A2V5TKB7-F1
#
_entry.id   AF-A0A2V5TKB7-F1
#
_cell.length_a   1.000
_cell.length_b   1.000
_cell.length_c   1.000
_cell.angle_alpha   90.00
_cell.angle_beta   90.00
_cell.angle_gamma   90.00
#
_symmetry.space_group_name_H-M   'P 1'
#
loop_
_entity.id
_entity.type
_entity.pdbx_description
1 polymer ?
#
loop_
_entity_poly.entity_id
_entity_poly.type
_entity_poly.pdbx_seq_one_letter_code
_entity_poly.pdbx_strand_id
1 'polypeptide(L)'
;MIQLKPGIPPASLNQPRSSADRQTNKTVKKTNTGLQFERVFSDVTLSPFDQIQWEQRTAEITDDSGKVIFKQDDIEVPKSWSALATKIAVSKYFYGDIGNGTDPYKGGRETSVRQ
;
A
#
# COMPACT_ATOMS: atom_id res chain seq x y z
N MET A 1 -46.43 -37.32 54.84
CA MET A 1 -45.74 -36.27 55.62
C MET A 1 -44.25 -36.43 55.39
N ILE A 2 -43.65 -35.56 54.58
CA ILE A 2 -42.22 -35.60 54.25
C ILE A 2 -41.53 -34.60 55.18
N GLN A 3 -40.67 -35.08 56.07
CA GLN A 3 -39.81 -34.23 56.90
C GLN A 3 -38.45 -34.08 56.22
N LEU A 4 -38.11 -32.83 55.87
CA LEU A 4 -36.82 -32.39 55.33
C LEU A 4 -35.73 -32.49 56.41
N LYS A 5 -34.56 -33.02 56.05
CA LYS A 5 -33.36 -33.00 56.92
C LYS A 5 -32.45 -31.81 56.58
N PRO A 6 -31.75 -31.22 57.57
CA PRO A 6 -31.10 -29.91 57.46
C PRO A 6 -29.63 -29.98 57.04
N GLY A 7 -29.21 -28.95 56.28
CA GLY A 7 -28.01 -28.13 56.54
C GLY A 7 -26.62 -28.79 56.56
N ILE A 8 -25.79 -28.39 55.59
CA ILE A 8 -24.34 -28.70 55.49
C ILE A 8 -23.54 -27.88 56.52
N PRO A 9 -22.56 -28.45 57.24
CA PRO A 9 -21.63 -27.67 58.05
C PRO A 9 -20.48 -27.10 57.19
N PRO A 10 -20.09 -25.82 57.36
CA PRO A 10 -18.93 -25.26 56.70
C PRO A 10 -17.65 -25.59 57.48
N ALA A 11 -16.64 -26.08 56.77
CA ALA A 11 -15.20 -25.83 56.97
C ALA A 11 -14.37 -27.08 56.72
N SER A 12 -13.64 -27.08 55.60
CA SER A 12 -12.33 -27.73 55.48
C SER A 12 -11.55 -27.02 54.38
N LEU A 13 -11.20 -25.76 54.66
CA LEU A 13 -10.24 -24.98 53.89
C LEU A 13 -8.97 -24.86 54.73
N ASN A 14 -8.23 -25.97 54.86
CA ASN A 14 -6.78 -25.90 55.08
C ASN A 14 -6.15 -27.29 55.01
N GLN A 15 -5.68 -27.64 53.81
CA GLN A 15 -4.50 -28.48 53.67
C GLN A 15 -3.58 -27.81 52.65
N PRO A 16 -2.32 -27.50 52.99
CA PRO A 16 -1.35 -27.05 52.02
C PRO A 16 -1.02 -28.24 51.12
N ARG A 17 -1.46 -28.19 49.86
CA ARG A 17 -1.02 -29.15 48.86
C ARG A 17 0.46 -28.90 48.59
N SER A 18 1.28 -29.90 48.93
CA SER A 18 2.69 -29.98 48.58
C SER A 18 2.93 -29.48 47.16
N SER A 19 3.86 -28.54 47.03
CA SER A 19 4.32 -27.95 45.78
C SER A 19 4.82 -29.03 44.84
N ALA A 20 3.98 -29.44 43.89
CA ALA A 20 4.46 -30.10 42.69
C ALA A 20 5.25 -29.06 41.91
N ASP A 21 6.52 -29.37 41.64
CA ASP A 21 7.42 -28.62 40.78
C ASP A 21 6.68 -28.19 39.51
N ARG A 22 6.29 -26.92 39.46
CA ARG A 22 5.69 -26.33 38.27
C ARG A 22 6.84 -26.03 37.33
N GLN A 23 7.29 -27.07 36.64
CA GLN A 23 8.22 -26.93 35.54
C GLN A 23 7.53 -26.07 34.48
N THR A 24 7.83 -24.77 34.50
CA THR A 24 7.33 -23.83 33.51
C THR A 24 8.11 -24.13 32.24
N ASN A 25 7.57 -25.02 31.41
CA ASN A 25 7.96 -25.12 30.01
C ASN A 25 7.60 -23.78 29.36
N LYS A 26 8.55 -22.84 29.43
CA LYS A 26 8.52 -21.59 28.71
C LYS A 26 8.77 -21.96 27.25
N THR A 27 7.68 -22.31 26.56
CA THR A 27 7.71 -22.53 25.13
C THR A 27 8.22 -21.25 24.49
N VAL A 28 9.44 -21.31 23.96
CA VAL A 28 9.99 -20.22 23.14
C VAL A 28 9.06 -20.12 21.94
N LYS A 29 8.19 -19.11 21.94
CA LYS A 29 7.39 -18.79 20.77
C LYS A 29 8.37 -18.48 19.65
N LYS A 30 8.53 -19.41 18.70
CA LYS A 30 9.18 -19.09 17.43
C LYS A 30 8.40 -17.91 16.84
N THR A 31 9.04 -16.75 16.78
CA THR A 31 8.54 -15.63 16.00
C THR A 31 8.51 -16.11 14.56
N ASN A 32 7.32 -16.22 13.98
CA ASN A 32 7.18 -16.50 12.55
C ASN A 32 7.77 -15.31 11.79
N THR A 33 9.03 -15.42 11.39
CA THR A 33 9.63 -14.50 10.42
C THR A 33 8.88 -14.68 9.10
N GLY A 34 8.32 -13.60 8.57
CA GLY A 34 7.63 -13.62 7.27
C GLY A 34 8.58 -13.99 6.12
N LEU A 35 8.03 -14.24 4.93
CA LEU A 35 8.83 -14.50 3.74
C LEU A 35 9.84 -13.38 3.51
N GLN A 36 11.09 -13.77 3.27
CA GLN A 36 12.17 -12.86 2.87
C GLN A 36 12.34 -12.96 1.36
N PHE A 37 12.41 -11.82 0.69
CA PHE A 37 12.66 -11.74 -0.74
C PHE A 37 13.96 -10.96 -0.97
N GLU A 38 14.84 -11.52 -1.77
CA GLU A 38 16.02 -10.78 -2.21
C GLU A 38 15.63 -9.75 -3.27
N ARG A 39 16.23 -8.56 -3.16
CA ARG A 39 16.04 -7.48 -4.13
C ARG A 39 17.01 -7.69 -5.29
N VAL A 40 16.47 -7.73 -6.52
CA VAL A 40 17.28 -7.89 -7.74
C VAL A 40 17.38 -6.59 -8.54
N PHE A 41 16.27 -5.85 -8.67
CA PHE A 41 16.16 -4.64 -9.50
C PHE A 41 15.80 -3.37 -8.70
N SER A 42 15.99 -3.39 -7.38
CA SER A 42 15.62 -2.28 -6.52
C SER A 42 16.66 -2.07 -5.44
N ASP A 43 16.95 -0.81 -5.12
CA ASP A 43 17.76 -0.43 -3.97
C ASP A 43 16.86 -0.21 -2.74
N VAL A 44 17.39 -0.43 -1.55
CA VAL A 44 16.68 -0.12 -0.29
C VAL A 44 16.75 1.37 0.06
N THR A 45 17.79 2.05 -0.44
CA THR A 45 18.10 3.44 -0.11
C THR A 45 17.51 4.44 -1.11
N LEU A 46 17.16 4.00 -2.32
CA LEU A 46 16.68 4.86 -3.41
C LEU A 46 15.24 4.57 -3.76
N SER A 47 14.47 5.63 -4.00
CA SER A 47 13.16 5.50 -4.63
C SER A 47 13.33 4.97 -6.06
N PRO A 48 12.50 4.02 -6.52
CA PRO A 48 12.52 3.56 -7.91
C PRO A 48 12.38 4.70 -8.92
N PHE A 49 11.62 5.76 -8.60
CA PHE A 49 11.42 6.90 -9.49
C PHE A 49 12.67 7.76 -9.67
N ASP A 50 13.57 7.81 -8.67
CA ASP A 50 14.82 8.58 -8.75
C ASP A 50 15.88 7.89 -9.61
N GLN A 51 15.69 6.61 -9.93
CA GLN A 51 16.59 5.83 -10.80
C GLN A 51 16.26 6.02 -12.29
N ILE A 52 15.13 6.65 -12.61
CA ILE A 52 14.67 6.88 -13.98
C ILE A 52 15.00 8.32 -14.37
N GLN A 53 15.42 8.52 -15.63
CA GLN A 53 15.54 9.86 -16.18
C GLN A 53 14.19 10.36 -16.69
N TRP A 54 13.84 11.58 -16.29
CA TRP A 54 12.58 12.24 -16.63
C TRP A 54 12.81 13.40 -17.57
N GLU A 55 11.81 13.72 -18.37
CA GLU A 55 11.79 14.95 -19.15
C GLU A 55 10.37 15.49 -19.31
N GLN A 56 10.28 16.79 -19.54
CA GLN A 56 9.03 17.46 -19.86
C GLN A 56 8.80 17.46 -21.37
N ARG A 57 7.58 17.09 -21.78
CA ARG A 57 7.17 17.05 -23.19
C ARG A 57 5.78 17.67 -23.36
N THR A 58 5.41 17.87 -24.61
CA THR A 58 4.02 18.10 -25.03
C THR A 58 3.46 16.80 -25.62
N ALA A 59 2.31 16.34 -25.13
CA ALA A 59 1.53 15.28 -25.77
C ALA A 59 0.48 15.91 -26.69
N GLU A 60 0.65 15.72 -27.99
CA GLU A 60 -0.30 16.18 -29.01
C GLU A 60 -0.80 14.99 -29.84
N ILE A 61 -2.13 14.84 -29.93
CA ILE A 61 -2.81 13.82 -30.73
C ILE A 61 -3.62 14.55 -31.79
N THR A 62 -3.36 14.20 -33.05
CA THR A 62 -4.04 14.73 -34.23
C THR A 62 -4.88 13.66 -34.91
N ASP A 63 -5.91 14.07 -35.63
CA ASP A 63 -6.62 13.19 -36.57
C ASP A 63 -5.85 13.03 -37.89
N ASP A 64 -6.45 12.31 -38.84
CA ASP A 64 -5.93 12.07 -40.19
C ASP A 64 -5.85 13.34 -41.05
N SER A 65 -6.66 14.33 -40.72
CA SER A 65 -6.67 15.66 -41.34
C SER A 65 -5.64 16.61 -40.73
N GLY A 66 -4.92 16.17 -39.69
CA GLY A 66 -3.91 16.96 -38.97
C GLY A 66 -4.50 17.91 -37.91
N LYS A 67 -5.80 17.85 -37.64
CA LYS A 67 -6.44 18.65 -36.59
C LYS A 67 -6.10 18.07 -35.23
N VAL A 68 -5.69 18.94 -34.30
CA VAL A 68 -5.41 18.57 -32.91
C VAL A 68 -6.72 18.22 -32.20
N ILE A 69 -6.84 16.97 -31.75
CA ILE A 69 -7.98 16.48 -30.97
C ILE A 69 -7.67 16.41 -29.47
N PHE A 70 -6.40 16.37 -29.10
CA PHE A 70 -5.95 16.43 -27.72
C PHE A 70 -4.55 17.05 -27.66
N LYS A 71 -4.34 17.97 -26.73
CA LYS A 71 -3.04 18.55 -26.45
C LYS A 71 -2.89 18.79 -24.96
N GLN A 72 -1.74 18.42 -24.42
CA GLN A 72 -1.34 18.76 -23.06
C GLN A 72 0.16 19.05 -23.03
N ASP A 73 0.51 20.24 -22.54
CA ASP A 73 1.87 20.72 -22.42
C ASP A 73 2.46 20.42 -21.03
N ASP A 74 3.78 20.57 -20.91
CA ASP A 74 4.54 20.47 -19.66
C ASP A 74 4.30 19.17 -18.86
N ILE A 75 4.14 18.06 -19.58
CA ILE A 75 3.95 16.75 -18.96
C ILE A 75 5.30 16.08 -18.65
N GLU A 76 5.45 15.57 -17.45
CA GLU A 76 6.64 14.86 -17.00
C GLU A 76 6.48 13.35 -17.23
N VAL A 77 7.36 12.81 -18.08
CA VAL A 77 7.36 11.39 -18.46
C VAL A 77 8.78 10.83 -18.49
N PRO A 78 8.95 9.50 -18.41
CA PRO A 78 10.26 8.89 -18.59
C PRO A 78 10.87 9.22 -19.95
N LYS A 79 12.13 9.64 -19.94
CA LYS A 79 12.90 9.97 -21.15
C LYS A 79 12.98 8.80 -22.14
N SER A 80 13.01 7.57 -21.62
CA SER A 80 13.05 6.35 -22.44
C SER A 80 11.77 6.07 -23.22
N TRP A 81 10.65 6.73 -22.90
CA TRP A 81 9.39 6.51 -23.61
C TRP A 81 9.39 7.13 -24.99
N SER A 82 8.78 6.43 -25.94
CA SER A 82 8.47 6.99 -27.26
C SER A 82 7.38 8.07 -27.16
N ALA A 83 7.28 8.89 -28.21
CA ALA A 83 6.18 9.85 -28.35
C ALA A 83 4.80 9.16 -28.32
N LEU A 84 4.69 7.97 -28.92
CA LEU A 84 3.43 7.20 -28.90
C LEU A 84 3.08 6.73 -27.48
N ALA A 85 4.04 6.18 -26.74
CA ALA A 85 3.81 5.75 -25.35
C ALA A 85 3.36 6.93 -24.47
N THR A 86 3.99 8.09 -24.66
CA THR A 86 3.61 9.34 -23.99
C THR A 86 2.15 9.72 -24.28
N LYS A 87 1.74 9.73 -25.55
CA LYS A 87 0.35 10.03 -25.97
C LYS A 87 -0.67 9.06 -25.37
N ILE A 88 -0.36 7.76 -25.38
CA ILE A 88 -1.25 6.74 -24.81
C ILE A 88 -1.38 6.95 -23.29
N ALA A 89 -0.26 7.11 -22.59
CA ALA A 89 -0.26 7.28 -21.14
C ALA A 89 -1.09 8.48 -20.71
N VAL A 90 -0.84 9.64 -21.31
CA VAL A 90 -1.48 10.91 -20.96
C VAL A 90 -2.97 10.94 -21.32
N SER A 91 -3.36 10.34 -22.45
CA SER A 91 -4.77 10.29 -22.85
C SER A 91 -5.60 9.30 -22.04
N LYS A 92 -4.98 8.28 -21.46
CA LYS A 92 -5.69 7.19 -20.75
C LYS A 92 -5.61 7.28 -19.24
N TYR A 93 -4.49 7.73 -18.70
CA TYR A 93 -4.21 7.62 -17.27
C TYR A 93 -4.03 8.97 -16.58
N PHE A 94 -3.88 10.08 -17.30
CA PHE A 94 -3.94 11.38 -16.63
C PHE A 94 -5.40 11.70 -16.33
N TYR A 95 -5.69 11.82 -15.04
CA TYR A 95 -7.01 12.15 -14.52
C TYR A 95 -7.17 13.65 -14.30
N GLY A 96 -8.43 14.09 -14.13
CA GLY A 96 -8.78 15.49 -13.96
C GLY A 96 -9.03 16.24 -15.26
N ASP A 97 -9.56 17.46 -15.12
CA ASP A 97 -9.91 18.32 -16.24
C ASP A 97 -8.87 19.43 -16.39
N ILE A 98 -8.32 19.57 -17.60
CA ILE A 98 -7.33 20.60 -17.89
C ILE A 98 -7.93 22.01 -17.80
N GLY A 99 -9.26 22.15 -17.99
CA GLY A 99 -9.98 23.40 -17.79
C GLY A 99 -9.98 23.89 -16.34
N ASN A 100 -9.77 22.99 -15.39
CA ASN A 100 -9.65 23.32 -13.96
C ASN A 100 -8.18 23.54 -13.52
N GLY A 101 -7.25 23.59 -14.48
CA GLY A 101 -5.81 23.75 -14.24
C GLY A 101 -5.06 22.42 -14.14
N THR A 102 -3.89 22.44 -13.52
CA THR A 102 -2.94 21.31 -13.45
C THR A 102 -2.72 20.75 -12.04
N ASP A 103 -3.53 21.17 -11.06
CA ASP A 103 -3.47 20.72 -9.67
C ASP A 103 -4.52 19.62 -9.40
N PRO A 104 -4.14 18.33 -9.30
CA PRO A 104 -5.09 17.23 -9.10
C PRO A 104 -5.92 17.36 -7.83
N TYR A 105 -5.39 17.98 -6.78
CA TYR A 105 -6.12 18.17 -5.52
C TYR A 105 -7.24 19.21 -5.61
N LYS A 106 -7.22 20.04 -6.66
CA LYS A 106 -8.26 21.03 -6.96
C LYS A 106 -9.11 20.63 -8.16
N GLY A 107 -9.01 19.38 -8.62
CA GLY A 107 -9.73 18.87 -9.80
C GLY A 107 -9.09 19.24 -11.14
N GLY A 108 -7.89 19.82 -11.12
CA GLY A 108 -7.06 20.01 -12.29
C GLY A 108 -6.51 18.69 -12.82
N ARG A 109 -6.00 18.71 -14.04
CA ARG A 109 -5.45 17.52 -14.70
C ARG A 109 -4.04 17.20 -14.23
N GLU A 110 -3.74 15.92 -14.05
CA GLU A 110 -2.39 15.45 -13.73
C GLU A 110 -1.39 15.84 -14.84
N THR A 111 -0.15 16.12 -14.45
CA THR A 111 0.93 16.49 -15.38
C THR A 111 2.15 15.60 -15.29
N SER A 112 2.20 14.64 -14.35
CA SER A 112 3.33 13.71 -14.22
C SER A 112 2.83 12.28 -14.07
N VAL A 113 3.57 11.34 -14.67
CA VAL A 113 3.38 9.90 -14.40
C VAL A 113 3.95 9.52 -13.03
N ARG A 114 4.83 10.35 -12.47
CA ARG A 114 5.35 10.18 -11.13
C ARG A 114 4.23 10.50 -10.12
N GLN A 115 3.86 9.52 -9.30
CA GLN A 115 2.89 9.65 -8.21
C GLN A 115 3.56 9.39 -6.86
#